data_AF-A0A562UQ55-F1
#
_entry.id   AF-A0A562UQ55-F1
#
_cell.length_a   1.000
_cell.length_b   1.000
_cell.length_c   1.000
_cell.angle_alpha   90.00
_cell.angle_beta   90.00
_cell.angle_gamma   90.00
#
_symmetry.space_group_name_H-M   'P 1'
#
loop_
_entity.id
_entity.type
_entity.pdbx_description
1 polymer ?
#
loop_
_entity_poly.entity_id
_entity_poly.type
_entity_poly.pdbx_seq_one_letter_code
_entity_poly.pdbx_strand_id
1 'polypeptide(L)'
;MVGYIDLIRVDVSSFTESAAAYEALAGDLNDQADAIKSHADLLSDAWTGDQVGGVAATTLLRRKAEDAAAAADDMVAIAETLTDLADTVTRSKAALKKAAADAVELGGRVVISGVGEVHEAFTGNGHLDRMDVGKQVDAIRKAIDDAITKATEADETARFSLLAAQPPYTVIPVGTPATIAGEWWKEMTDAEREWMMRNRPEVIGKLDGVPADIRDRVNRRLLDAEIARLEKLADEEWFSSDTEEQLAALKAMRDAGGDGGPRAYILLFDTEGDGRAIVSFGNPDTADNVVTYVPGMNTALGDFDGPDGHLDRARILADQSAEVDGKDTTASIVWFDYDAPEWGEAVSQYSAEEGSEKLHNFQEGLRVTHEGPESTNTVLGYSYGSTMVGVTAREHGLDTDKVIFFGSPGTGVDVATDLKIDGDGDGKPDDHTIYSTEASNDTWITRYGPHGNRPFDPDGDGDFGGKSFTSRPEGHTGYFLPSQMNDPNGAITNAVKILTGKGTMTTPSEANGY
;
A
#
# COMPACT_ATOMS: atom_id res chain seq x y z
N MET A 1 29.55 -11.60 5.61
CA MET A 1 30.44 -12.32 4.67
C MET A 1 31.25 -13.34 5.44
N VAL A 2 31.08 -14.63 5.11
CA VAL A 2 31.73 -15.75 5.79
C VAL A 2 33.14 -15.93 5.23
N GLY A 3 34.17 -15.95 6.07
CA GLY A 3 35.55 -16.17 5.64
C GLY A 3 35.93 -17.65 5.53
N TYR A 4 37.01 -17.95 4.79
CA TYR A 4 37.59 -19.30 4.68
C TYR A 4 37.85 -19.94 6.05
N ILE A 5 38.42 -19.18 6.99
CA ILE A 5 38.75 -19.67 8.34
C ILE A 5 37.51 -19.86 9.21
N ASP A 6 36.50 -19.01 9.05
CA ASP A 6 35.23 -19.11 9.75
C ASP A 6 34.53 -20.39 9.34
N LEU A 7 34.50 -20.66 8.03
CA LEU A 7 33.92 -21.88 7.49
C LEU A 7 34.62 -23.15 7.97
N ILE A 8 35.94 -23.14 8.16
CA ILE A 8 36.65 -24.30 8.70
C ILE A 8 36.30 -24.53 10.18
N ARG A 9 36.18 -23.44 10.95
CA ARG A 9 36.09 -23.48 12.42
C ARG A 9 34.68 -23.57 12.97
N VAL A 10 33.68 -23.09 12.23
CA VAL A 10 32.28 -23.02 12.70
C VAL A 10 31.83 -24.36 13.25
N ASP A 11 31.12 -24.40 14.37
CA ASP A 11 30.50 -25.63 14.83
C ASP A 11 29.17 -25.81 14.10
N VAL A 12 29.00 -26.92 13.39
CA VAL A 12 27.74 -27.15 12.64
C VAL A 12 26.68 -27.74 13.56
N SER A 13 27.07 -28.44 14.64
CA SER A 13 26.08 -29.08 15.52
C SER A 13 25.21 -28.04 16.24
N SER A 14 25.73 -26.85 16.51
CA SER A 14 24.94 -25.78 17.12
C SER A 14 23.76 -25.34 16.26
N PHE A 15 23.89 -25.38 14.93
CA PHE A 15 22.78 -25.06 14.02
C PHE A 15 21.71 -26.17 14.05
N THR A 16 22.13 -27.43 13.97
CA THR A 16 21.20 -28.57 14.00
C THR A 16 20.52 -28.73 15.37
N GLU A 17 21.22 -28.43 16.46
CA GLU A 17 20.64 -28.45 17.82
C GLU A 17 19.62 -27.32 17.99
N SER A 18 19.90 -26.13 17.45
CA SER A 18 18.96 -25.01 17.48
C SER A 18 17.73 -25.29 16.62
N ALA A 19 17.91 -25.86 15.42
CA ALA A 19 16.80 -26.28 14.56
C ALA A 19 15.86 -27.26 15.28
N ALA A 20 16.41 -28.31 15.89
CA ALA A 20 15.63 -29.29 16.64
C ALA A 20 14.89 -28.66 17.84
N ALA A 21 15.47 -27.64 18.49
CA ALA A 21 14.82 -26.93 19.57
C ALA A 21 13.63 -26.08 19.08
N TYR A 22 13.76 -25.41 17.93
CA TYR A 22 12.66 -24.67 17.32
C TYR A 22 11.54 -25.60 16.84
N GLU A 23 11.85 -26.76 16.23
CA GLU A 23 10.85 -27.78 15.87
C GLU A 23 10.07 -28.27 17.09
N ALA A 24 10.77 -28.56 18.19
CA ALA A 24 10.12 -29.00 19.43
C ALA A 24 9.18 -27.92 19.99
N LEU A 25 9.63 -26.66 20.02
CA LEU A 25 8.81 -25.54 20.49
C LEU A 25 7.59 -25.29 19.61
N ALA A 26 7.75 -25.41 18.28
CA ALA A 26 6.64 -25.31 17.34
C ALA A 26 5.59 -26.41 17.59
N GLY A 27 6.04 -27.65 17.84
CA GLY A 27 5.15 -28.76 18.21
C GLY A 27 4.36 -28.46 19.48
N ASP A 28 5.04 -28.05 20.55
CA ASP A 28 4.40 -27.70 21.83
C ASP A 28 3.37 -26.55 21.67
N LEU A 29 3.67 -25.56 20.82
CA LEU A 29 2.79 -24.42 20.60
C LEU A 29 1.56 -24.79 19.75
N ASN A 30 1.72 -25.65 18.75
CA ASN A 30 0.60 -26.21 17.98
C ASN A 30 -0.33 -27.05 18.86
N ASP A 31 0.23 -27.88 19.75
CA ASP A 31 -0.57 -28.64 20.73
C ASP A 31 -1.40 -27.71 21.63
N GLN A 32 -0.83 -26.57 22.05
CA GLN A 32 -1.56 -25.56 22.80
C GLN A 32 -2.64 -24.86 21.97
N ALA A 33 -2.36 -24.51 20.72
CA ALA A 33 -3.34 -23.92 19.81
C ALA A 33 -4.56 -24.84 19.62
N ASP A 34 -4.33 -26.13 19.40
CA ASP A 34 -5.40 -27.11 19.23
C ASP A 34 -6.19 -27.35 20.52
N ALA A 35 -5.52 -27.30 21.68
CA ALA A 35 -6.20 -27.31 22.97
C ALA A 35 -7.11 -26.06 23.14
N ILE A 36 -6.66 -24.87 22.73
CA ILE A 36 -7.48 -23.64 22.79
C ILE A 36 -8.69 -23.75 21.86
N LYS A 37 -8.52 -24.23 20.62
CA LYS A 37 -9.63 -24.48 19.68
C LYS A 37 -10.66 -25.42 20.29
N SER A 38 -10.21 -26.54 20.85
CA SER A 38 -11.07 -27.52 21.53
C SER A 38 -11.86 -26.90 22.69
N HIS A 39 -11.23 -26.05 23.49
CA HIS A 39 -11.92 -25.32 24.55
C HIS A 39 -12.92 -24.29 24.01
N ALA A 40 -12.64 -23.65 22.87
CA ALA A 40 -13.58 -22.73 22.23
C ALA A 40 -14.84 -23.46 21.75
N ASP A 41 -14.70 -24.67 21.20
CA ASP A 41 -15.84 -25.50 20.79
C ASP A 41 -16.67 -25.93 22.00
N LEU A 42 -16.02 -26.41 23.07
CA LEU A 42 -16.71 -26.75 24.32
C LEU A 42 -17.42 -25.55 24.95
N LEU A 43 -16.80 -24.36 24.91
CA LEU A 43 -17.42 -23.12 25.39
C LEU A 43 -18.65 -22.77 24.56
N SER A 44 -18.56 -22.88 23.23
CA SER A 44 -19.67 -22.65 22.31
C SER A 44 -20.86 -23.55 22.61
N ASP A 45 -20.61 -24.84 22.86
CA ASP A 45 -21.65 -25.83 23.17
C ASP A 45 -22.28 -25.63 24.55
N ALA A 46 -21.49 -25.19 25.53
CA ALA A 46 -21.90 -25.05 26.92
C ALA A 46 -22.37 -23.64 27.30
N TRP A 47 -22.31 -22.66 26.39
CA TRP A 47 -22.62 -21.26 26.69
C TRP A 47 -24.11 -21.09 27.04
N THR A 48 -24.36 -20.46 28.19
CA THR A 48 -25.73 -20.18 28.69
C THR A 48 -26.01 -18.68 28.86
N GLY A 49 -25.06 -17.81 28.47
CA GLY A 49 -25.24 -16.36 28.44
C GLY A 49 -25.94 -15.87 27.17
N ASP A 50 -25.86 -14.57 26.88
CA ASP A 50 -26.41 -14.04 25.63
C ASP A 50 -25.59 -14.53 24.41
N GLN A 51 -26.27 -14.71 23.27
CA GLN A 51 -25.65 -15.27 22.08
C GLN A 51 -24.49 -14.42 21.56
N VAL A 52 -24.61 -13.09 21.62
CA VAL A 52 -23.58 -12.15 21.16
C VAL A 52 -22.29 -12.31 21.97
N GLY A 53 -22.38 -12.38 23.30
CA GLY A 53 -21.25 -12.60 24.20
C GLY A 53 -20.58 -13.96 23.99
N GLY A 54 -21.35 -15.02 23.72
CA GLY A 54 -20.82 -16.35 23.43
C GLY A 54 -20.05 -16.41 22.10
N VAL A 55 -20.60 -15.80 21.05
CA VAL A 55 -19.93 -15.66 19.76
C VAL A 55 -18.64 -14.84 19.90
N ALA A 56 -18.69 -13.71 20.61
CA ALA A 56 -17.52 -12.87 20.82
C ALA A 56 -16.40 -13.60 21.59
N ALA A 57 -16.72 -14.30 22.68
CA ALA A 57 -15.74 -15.03 23.48
C ALA A 57 -15.09 -16.19 22.71
N THR A 58 -15.88 -16.98 21.99
CA THR A 58 -15.37 -18.11 21.19
C THR A 58 -14.54 -17.63 20.00
N THR A 59 -14.91 -16.51 19.38
CA THR A 59 -14.13 -15.86 18.32
C THR A 59 -12.77 -15.40 18.83
N LEU A 60 -12.72 -14.78 20.02
CA LEU A 60 -11.46 -14.33 20.62
C LEU A 60 -10.53 -15.52 20.94
N LEU A 61 -11.05 -16.63 21.45
CA LEU A 61 -10.25 -17.84 21.69
C LEU A 61 -9.71 -18.45 20.40
N ARG A 62 -10.54 -18.56 19.36
CA ARG A 62 -10.10 -19.07 18.06
C ARG A 62 -9.00 -18.21 17.45
N ARG A 63 -9.14 -16.89 17.51
CA ARG A 63 -8.08 -15.95 17.08
C ARG A 63 -6.78 -16.15 17.87
N LYS A 64 -6.85 -16.37 19.18
CA LYS A 64 -5.65 -16.67 20.00
C LYS A 64 -4.99 -18.00 19.62
N ALA A 65 -5.77 -19.00 19.24
CA ALA A 65 -5.23 -20.25 18.73
C ALA A 65 -4.57 -20.07 17.35
N GLU A 66 -5.16 -19.25 16.48
CA GLU A 66 -4.57 -18.89 15.19
C GLU A 66 -3.26 -18.12 15.35
N ASP A 67 -3.20 -17.14 16.26
CA ASP A 67 -1.97 -16.41 16.62
C ASP A 67 -0.86 -17.39 17.06
N ALA A 68 -1.20 -18.39 17.88
CA ALA A 68 -0.26 -19.40 18.37
C ALA A 68 0.22 -20.34 17.25
N ALA A 69 -0.69 -20.79 16.39
CA ALA A 69 -0.34 -21.64 15.24
C ALA A 69 0.58 -20.89 14.24
N ALA A 70 0.29 -19.62 13.96
CA ALA A 70 1.15 -18.80 13.09
C ALA A 70 2.57 -18.64 13.66
N ALA A 71 2.69 -18.42 14.98
CA ALA A 71 3.99 -18.38 15.64
C ALA A 71 4.71 -19.74 15.60
N ALA A 72 3.98 -20.86 15.63
CA ALA A 72 4.57 -22.19 15.45
C ALA A 72 5.10 -22.38 14.02
N ASP A 73 4.37 -21.92 13.01
CA ASP A 73 4.82 -21.96 11.61
C ASP A 73 6.10 -21.12 11.41
N ASP A 74 6.21 -19.94 12.04
CA ASP A 74 7.44 -19.15 12.03
C ASP A 74 8.62 -19.92 12.64
N MET A 75 8.40 -20.65 13.74
CA MET A 75 9.44 -21.48 14.38
C MET A 75 9.86 -22.65 13.49
N VAL A 76 8.92 -23.29 12.78
CA VAL A 76 9.23 -24.32 11.78
C VAL A 76 10.10 -23.73 10.66
N ALA A 77 9.73 -22.56 10.12
CA ALA A 77 10.51 -21.90 9.07
C ALA A 77 11.93 -21.55 9.52
N ILE A 78 12.12 -21.13 10.78
CA ILE A 78 13.45 -20.92 11.36
C ILE A 78 14.22 -22.24 11.44
N ALA A 79 13.59 -23.32 11.88
CA ALA A 79 14.24 -24.62 12.00
C ALA A 79 14.69 -25.18 10.64
N GLU A 80 13.83 -25.08 9.62
CA GLU A 80 14.16 -25.46 8.24
C GLU A 80 15.35 -24.63 7.73
N THR A 81 15.33 -23.32 7.95
CA THR A 81 16.42 -22.43 7.51
C THR A 81 17.74 -22.77 8.21
N LEU A 82 17.71 -23.07 9.52
CA LEU A 82 18.89 -23.48 10.28
C LEU A 82 19.43 -24.85 9.82
N THR A 83 18.54 -25.76 9.43
CA THR A 83 18.90 -27.07 8.85
C THR A 83 19.56 -26.88 7.49
N ASP A 84 19.00 -26.06 6.62
CA ASP A 84 19.57 -25.73 5.31
C ASP A 84 20.93 -25.03 5.42
N LEU A 85 21.08 -24.14 6.40
CA LEU A 85 22.37 -23.53 6.75
C LEU A 85 23.37 -24.60 7.16
N ALA A 86 23.00 -25.50 8.07
CA ALA A 86 23.86 -26.57 8.56
C ALA A 86 24.34 -27.49 7.42
N ASP A 87 23.43 -27.89 6.54
CA ASP A 87 23.72 -28.73 5.37
C ASP A 87 24.64 -28.02 4.38
N THR A 88 24.37 -26.74 4.10
CA THR A 88 25.17 -25.94 3.17
C THR A 88 26.56 -25.66 3.70
N VAL A 89 26.70 -25.35 4.99
CA VAL A 89 28.01 -25.20 5.65
C VAL A 89 28.76 -26.53 5.68
N THR A 90 28.08 -27.66 5.93
CA THR A 90 28.70 -29.00 5.88
C THR A 90 29.25 -29.33 4.51
N ARG A 91 28.46 -29.11 3.45
CA ARG A 91 28.89 -29.32 2.06
C ARG A 91 30.05 -28.40 1.69
N SER A 92 29.98 -27.14 2.09
CA SER A 92 31.02 -26.15 1.82
C SER A 92 32.34 -26.52 2.54
N LYS A 93 32.26 -26.97 3.79
CA LYS A 93 33.42 -27.51 4.53
C LYS A 93 34.04 -28.72 3.84
N ALA A 94 33.20 -29.64 3.35
CA ALA A 94 33.68 -30.81 2.62
C ALA A 94 34.39 -30.40 1.31
N ALA A 95 33.87 -29.39 0.60
CA ALA A 95 34.51 -28.82 -0.59
C ALA A 95 35.86 -28.18 -0.26
N LEU A 96 35.96 -27.39 0.82
CA LEU A 96 37.25 -26.81 1.24
C LEU A 96 38.28 -27.89 1.63
N LYS A 97 37.85 -28.95 2.33
CA LYS A 97 38.71 -30.09 2.67
C LYS A 97 39.20 -30.82 1.43
N LYS A 98 38.33 -31.02 0.44
CA LYS A 98 38.69 -31.64 -0.83
C LYS A 98 39.68 -30.75 -1.61
N ALA A 99 39.40 -29.45 -1.72
CA ALA A 99 40.30 -28.49 -2.37
C ALA A 99 41.69 -28.46 -1.72
N ALA A 100 41.77 -28.57 -0.39
CA ALA A 100 43.03 -28.70 0.33
C ALA A 100 43.75 -30.02 0.04
N ALA A 101 43.02 -31.14 -0.07
CA ALA A 101 43.59 -32.43 -0.45
C ALA A 101 44.13 -32.41 -1.90
N ASP A 102 43.36 -31.87 -2.85
CA ASP A 102 43.75 -31.70 -4.25
C ASP A 102 45.02 -30.84 -4.37
N ALA A 103 45.16 -29.79 -3.55
CA ALA A 103 46.37 -28.96 -3.49
C ALA A 103 47.60 -29.72 -2.95
N VAL A 104 47.41 -30.65 -2.01
CA VAL A 104 48.49 -31.52 -1.49
C VAL A 104 48.93 -32.53 -2.54
N GLU A 105 48.01 -33.11 -3.32
CA GLU A 105 48.32 -34.04 -4.43
C GLU A 105 49.18 -33.39 -5.52
N LEU A 106 49.09 -32.06 -5.67
CA LEU A 106 49.95 -31.26 -6.54
C LEU A 106 51.40 -31.13 -6.04
N GLY A 107 51.78 -31.79 -4.95
CA GLY A 107 53.18 -31.98 -4.54
C GLY A 107 53.87 -30.69 -4.08
N GLY A 108 53.14 -29.78 -3.43
CA GLY A 108 53.68 -28.51 -2.92
C GLY A 108 53.81 -27.42 -3.98
N ARG A 109 53.22 -27.60 -5.17
CA ARG A 109 53.13 -26.59 -6.24
C ARG A 109 52.01 -25.57 -6.02
N VAL A 110 51.12 -25.82 -5.06
CA VAL A 110 50.00 -24.94 -4.71
C VAL A 110 50.00 -24.74 -3.22
N VAL A 111 49.81 -23.49 -2.80
CA VAL A 111 49.66 -23.10 -1.40
C VAL A 111 48.33 -22.40 -1.26
N ILE A 112 47.50 -22.88 -0.32
CA ILE A 112 46.29 -22.17 0.10
C ILE A 112 46.65 -21.41 1.37
N SER A 113 46.48 -20.09 1.36
CA SER A 113 46.76 -19.25 2.54
C SER A 113 45.73 -19.47 3.64
N GLY A 114 46.00 -18.95 4.84
CA GLY A 114 45.05 -19.03 5.96
C GLY A 114 43.73 -18.27 5.74
N VAL A 115 43.64 -17.47 4.67
CA VAL A 115 42.44 -16.76 4.24
C VAL A 115 41.82 -17.36 2.97
N GLY A 116 42.32 -18.52 2.51
CA GLY A 116 41.77 -19.25 1.36
C GLY A 116 42.33 -18.85 0.00
N GLU A 117 43.32 -17.94 -0.06
CA GLU A 117 43.92 -17.56 -1.34
C GLU A 117 44.81 -18.68 -1.89
N VAL A 118 44.59 -19.02 -3.15
CA VAL A 118 45.35 -20.06 -3.86
C VAL A 118 46.51 -19.42 -4.62
N HIS A 119 47.74 -19.84 -4.29
CA HIS A 119 48.98 -19.35 -4.90
C HIS A 119 49.79 -20.50 -5.51
N GLU A 120 50.35 -20.30 -6.69
CA GLU A 120 51.32 -21.24 -7.26
C GLU A 120 52.68 -21.10 -6.56
N ALA A 121 53.18 -22.19 -6.00
CA ALA A 121 54.52 -22.28 -5.46
C ALA A 121 55.49 -22.77 -6.55
N PHE A 122 56.35 -21.88 -7.02
CA PHE A 122 57.39 -22.19 -8.01
C PHE A 122 58.49 -23.07 -7.41
N THR A 123 58.36 -24.40 -7.51
CA THR A 123 59.45 -25.32 -7.17
C THR A 123 59.60 -26.48 -8.19
N GLY A 124 60.49 -26.30 -9.19
CA GLY A 124 61.26 -27.40 -9.81
C GLY A 124 60.78 -28.04 -11.15
N ASN A 125 61.77 -28.41 -11.99
CA ASN A 125 61.73 -28.92 -13.38
C ASN A 125 61.08 -30.32 -13.60
N GLY A 126 59.84 -30.54 -13.15
CA GLY A 126 59.10 -31.79 -13.43
C GLY A 126 58.21 -31.72 -14.68
N HIS A 127 58.33 -32.70 -15.57
CA HIS A 127 57.63 -32.92 -16.86
C HIS A 127 56.08 -33.14 -16.78
N LEU A 128 55.39 -32.55 -15.80
CA LEU A 128 53.92 -32.40 -15.89
C LEU A 128 53.63 -31.15 -16.72
N ASP A 129 52.74 -31.27 -17.70
CA ASP A 129 52.43 -30.18 -18.63
C ASP A 129 51.91 -28.98 -17.83
N ARG A 130 52.55 -27.82 -17.99
CA ARG A 130 52.23 -26.58 -17.25
C ARG A 130 50.76 -26.21 -17.36
N MET A 131 50.15 -26.58 -18.49
CA MET A 131 48.76 -26.32 -18.81
C MET A 131 47.77 -27.15 -17.98
N ASP A 132 48.15 -28.35 -17.52
CA ASP A 132 47.31 -29.19 -16.66
C ASP A 132 47.34 -28.75 -15.20
N VAL A 133 48.48 -28.24 -14.72
CA VAL A 133 48.60 -27.70 -13.36
C VAL A 133 47.78 -26.43 -13.20
N GLY A 134 47.83 -25.50 -14.17
CA GLY A 134 47.05 -24.26 -14.13
C GLY A 134 45.54 -24.53 -14.08
N LYS A 135 45.03 -25.49 -14.85
CA LYS A 135 43.61 -25.90 -14.80
C LYS A 135 43.20 -26.43 -13.43
N GLN A 136 44.08 -27.19 -12.77
CA GLN A 136 43.81 -27.73 -11.43
C GLN A 136 43.85 -26.63 -10.36
N VAL A 137 44.78 -25.67 -10.48
CA VAL A 137 44.82 -24.47 -9.61
C VAL A 137 43.54 -23.66 -9.74
N ASP A 138 43.08 -23.40 -10.96
CA ASP A 138 41.83 -22.66 -11.21
C ASP A 138 40.61 -23.42 -10.68
N ALA A 139 40.59 -24.74 -10.82
CA ALA A 139 39.52 -25.57 -10.25
C ALA A 139 39.50 -25.52 -8.71
N ILE A 140 40.67 -25.55 -8.06
CA ILE A 140 40.79 -25.42 -6.60
C ILE A 140 40.32 -24.04 -6.15
N ARG A 141 40.78 -22.96 -6.82
CA ARG A 141 40.35 -21.59 -6.51
C ARG A 141 38.85 -21.45 -6.64
N LYS A 142 38.28 -21.88 -7.77
CA LYS A 142 36.83 -21.86 -7.99
C LYS A 142 36.07 -22.65 -6.93
N ALA A 143 36.54 -23.83 -6.55
CA ALA A 143 35.87 -24.64 -5.52
C ALA A 143 35.85 -23.96 -4.15
N ILE A 144 36.91 -23.22 -3.80
CA ILE A 144 36.97 -22.43 -2.56
C ILE A 144 36.01 -21.24 -2.64
N ASP A 145 36.05 -20.48 -3.74
CA ASP A 145 35.19 -19.30 -3.95
C ASP A 145 33.70 -19.69 -3.95
N ASP A 146 33.34 -20.77 -4.66
CA ASP A 146 31.98 -21.31 -4.72
C ASP A 146 31.49 -21.76 -3.32
N ALA A 147 32.37 -22.37 -2.52
CA ALA A 147 32.03 -22.82 -1.17
C ALA A 147 31.82 -21.64 -0.20
N ILE A 148 32.66 -20.61 -0.30
CA ILE A 148 32.54 -19.38 0.51
C ILE A 148 31.26 -18.61 0.14
N THR A 149 30.98 -18.49 -1.16
CA THR A 149 29.80 -17.77 -1.66
C THR A 149 28.51 -18.44 -1.17
N LYS A 150 28.37 -19.75 -1.40
CA LYS A 150 27.17 -20.49 -0.97
C LYS A 150 26.94 -20.44 0.54
N ALA A 151 28.01 -20.52 1.32
CA ALA A 151 27.89 -20.43 2.77
C ALA A 151 27.53 -19.01 3.23
N THR A 152 28.02 -17.98 2.54
CA THR A 152 27.64 -16.59 2.81
C THR A 152 26.16 -16.35 2.49
N GLU A 153 25.69 -16.81 1.33
CA GLU A 153 24.27 -16.71 0.94
C GLU A 153 23.35 -17.43 1.93
N ALA A 154 23.73 -18.64 2.37
CA ALA A 154 22.97 -19.40 3.36
C ALA A 154 22.96 -18.71 4.73
N ASP A 155 24.11 -18.16 5.18
CA ASP A 155 24.22 -17.41 6.43
C ASP A 155 23.36 -16.13 6.41
N GLU A 156 23.39 -15.39 5.30
CA GLU A 156 22.56 -14.21 5.11
C GLU A 156 21.07 -14.54 5.11
N THR A 157 20.67 -15.63 4.46
CA THR A 157 19.29 -16.14 4.47
C THR A 157 18.85 -16.51 5.89
N ALA A 158 19.67 -17.26 6.63
CA ALA A 158 19.36 -17.63 8.01
C ALA A 158 19.24 -16.43 8.94
N ARG A 159 20.16 -15.46 8.82
CA ARG A 159 20.12 -14.23 9.59
C ARG A 159 18.84 -13.43 9.31
N PHE A 160 18.43 -13.35 8.05
CA PHE A 160 17.18 -12.69 7.68
C PHE A 160 15.97 -13.38 8.30
N SER A 161 15.81 -14.70 8.14
CA SER A 161 14.68 -15.45 8.71
C SER A 161 14.59 -15.29 10.23
N LEU A 162 15.73 -15.34 10.93
CA LEU A 162 15.78 -15.15 12.38
C LEU A 162 15.35 -13.74 12.81
N LEU A 163 15.82 -12.69 12.12
CA LEU A 163 15.43 -11.31 12.41
C LEU A 163 13.95 -11.07 12.09
N ALA A 164 13.48 -11.62 10.97
CA ALA A 164 12.10 -11.44 10.53
C ALA A 164 11.09 -12.20 11.40
N ALA A 165 11.54 -13.10 12.28
CA ALA A 165 10.73 -13.75 13.30
C ALA A 165 10.66 -12.97 14.63
N GLN A 166 11.43 -11.88 14.77
CA GLN A 166 11.51 -11.11 16.02
C GLN A 166 10.86 -9.74 15.87
N PRO A 167 10.13 -9.26 16.91
CA PRO A 167 9.57 -7.93 16.89
C PRO A 167 10.67 -6.86 16.81
N PRO A 168 10.52 -5.83 15.95
CA PRO A 168 11.43 -4.70 15.93
C PRO A 168 11.33 -3.93 17.25
N TYR A 169 12.46 -3.41 17.72
CA TYR A 169 12.50 -2.54 18.90
C TYR A 169 12.18 -1.10 18.50
N THR A 170 10.94 -0.85 18.09
CA THR A 170 10.47 0.47 17.65
C THR A 170 9.08 0.80 18.17
N VAL A 171 8.80 2.09 18.34
CA VAL A 171 7.44 2.60 18.53
C VAL A 171 6.84 2.82 17.14
N ILE A 172 5.61 2.33 16.92
CA ILE A 172 4.92 2.52 15.65
C ILE A 172 4.29 3.92 15.65
N PRO A 173 4.53 4.75 14.63
CA PRO A 173 4.11 6.14 14.59
C PRO A 173 2.63 6.28 14.17
N VAL A 174 1.72 5.68 14.95
CA VAL A 174 0.26 5.76 14.69
C VAL A 174 -0.24 7.16 15.04
N GLY A 175 -0.98 7.77 14.12
CA GLY A 175 -1.56 9.12 14.30
C GLY A 175 -0.52 10.24 14.26
N THR A 176 0.67 9.99 13.72
CA THR A 176 1.65 11.04 13.43
C THR A 176 1.56 11.48 11.97
N PRO A 177 2.09 12.67 11.62
CA PRO A 177 2.24 13.08 10.23
C PRO A 177 2.90 12.00 9.36
N ALA A 178 2.46 11.90 8.11
CA ALA A 178 2.94 10.88 7.17
C ALA A 178 4.45 10.98 6.87
N THR A 179 5.03 12.18 7.01
CA THR A 179 6.49 12.41 6.93
C THR A 179 7.25 11.61 7.99
N ILE A 180 6.79 11.63 9.23
CA ILE A 180 7.38 10.87 10.34
C ILE A 180 7.22 9.36 10.11
N ALA A 181 6.04 8.93 9.67
CA ALA A 181 5.77 7.53 9.39
C ALA A 181 6.59 6.98 8.23
N GLY A 182 6.81 7.78 7.17
CA GLY A 182 7.64 7.38 6.04
C GLY A 182 9.13 7.37 6.36
N GLU A 183 9.65 8.31 7.16
CA GLU A 183 11.02 8.23 7.68
C GLU A 183 11.21 6.97 8.52
N TRP A 184 10.27 6.71 9.45
CA TRP A 184 10.27 5.51 10.26
C TRP A 184 10.30 4.24 9.40
N TRP A 185 9.46 4.13 8.38
CA TRP A 185 9.44 2.98 7.46
C TRP A 185 10.75 2.83 6.68
N LYS A 186 11.35 3.94 6.22
CA LYS A 186 12.63 3.97 5.49
C LYS A 186 13.81 3.51 6.36
N GLU A 187 13.79 3.80 7.66
CA GLU A 187 14.83 3.39 8.60
C GLU A 187 14.79 1.89 8.97
N MET A 188 13.62 1.24 8.82
CA MET A 188 13.49 -0.20 9.10
C MET A 188 14.36 -1.05 8.16
N THR A 189 14.93 -2.12 8.69
CA THR A 189 15.52 -3.17 7.87
C THR A 189 14.44 -4.00 7.18
N ASP A 190 14.78 -4.68 6.08
CA ASP A 190 13.83 -5.51 5.35
C ASP A 190 13.22 -6.62 6.22
N ALA A 191 13.99 -7.17 7.17
CA ALA A 191 13.50 -8.17 8.11
C ALA A 191 12.46 -7.59 9.08
N GLU A 192 12.67 -6.37 9.57
CA GLU A 192 11.72 -5.69 10.45
C GLU A 192 10.44 -5.30 9.70
N ARG A 193 10.55 -4.83 8.45
CA ARG A 193 9.39 -4.55 7.58
C ARG A 193 8.56 -5.81 7.36
N GLU A 194 9.20 -6.92 7.04
CA GLU A 194 8.55 -8.21 6.87
C GLU A 194 7.87 -8.69 8.16
N TRP A 195 8.51 -8.50 9.33
CA TRP A 195 7.87 -8.79 10.61
C TRP A 195 6.61 -7.94 10.81
N MET A 196 6.68 -6.63 10.54
CA MET A 196 5.54 -5.71 10.67
C MET A 196 4.40 -6.07 9.73
N MET A 197 4.69 -6.43 8.48
CA MET A 197 3.69 -6.82 7.50
C MET A 197 2.99 -8.13 7.84
N ARG A 198 3.66 -9.06 8.54
CA ARG A 198 3.05 -10.31 9.01
C ARG A 198 2.27 -10.12 10.30
N ASN A 199 2.83 -9.39 11.26
CA ASN A 199 2.32 -9.38 12.63
C ASN A 199 1.47 -8.17 12.97
N ARG A 200 1.66 -7.04 12.27
CA ARG A 200 0.89 -5.78 12.44
C ARG A 200 0.29 -5.29 11.11
N PRO A 201 -0.33 -6.18 10.30
CA PRO A 201 -0.86 -5.81 9.00
C PRO A 201 -1.90 -4.69 9.08
N GLU A 202 -2.73 -4.68 10.12
CA GLU A 202 -3.79 -3.69 10.33
C GLU A 202 -3.26 -2.26 10.53
N VAL A 203 -2.01 -2.12 10.98
CA VAL A 203 -1.37 -0.82 11.13
C VAL A 203 -0.65 -0.45 9.84
N ILE A 204 0.18 -1.34 9.29
CA ILE A 204 0.94 -1.07 8.07
C ILE A 204 0.03 -0.77 6.88
N GLY A 205 -1.09 -1.49 6.77
CA GLY A 205 -2.05 -1.29 5.70
C GLY A 205 -2.67 0.11 5.69
N LYS A 206 -2.83 0.76 6.84
CA LYS A 206 -3.52 2.06 6.99
C LYS A 206 -2.56 3.25 7.20
N LEU A 207 -1.26 3.01 7.31
CA LEU A 207 -0.30 4.04 7.71
C LEU A 207 0.16 4.87 6.51
N ASP A 208 -0.29 6.12 6.42
CA ASP A 208 0.21 7.07 5.43
C ASP A 208 1.73 7.28 5.58
N GLY A 209 2.42 7.42 4.45
CA GLY A 209 3.90 7.42 4.39
C GLY A 209 4.52 6.03 4.19
N VAL A 210 3.74 4.94 4.29
CA VAL A 210 4.17 3.60 3.82
C VAL A 210 3.83 3.45 2.32
N PRO A 211 4.75 2.90 1.49
CA PRO A 211 4.53 2.71 0.05
C PRO A 211 3.23 1.98 -0.29
N ALA A 212 2.60 2.39 -1.39
CA ALA A 212 1.33 1.89 -1.88
C ALA A 212 1.34 0.39 -2.18
N ASP A 213 2.46 -0.14 -2.70
CA ASP A 213 2.60 -1.57 -2.99
C ASP A 213 2.65 -2.45 -1.72
N ILE A 214 3.23 -1.90 -0.64
CA ILE A 214 3.26 -2.53 0.68
C ILE A 214 1.86 -2.49 1.31
N ARG A 215 1.21 -1.32 1.31
CA ARG A 215 -0.18 -1.16 1.81
C ARG A 215 -1.13 -2.09 1.08
N ASP A 216 -1.07 -2.13 -0.26
CA ASP A 216 -1.88 -3.04 -1.10
C ASP A 216 -1.65 -4.51 -0.74
N ARG A 217 -0.39 -4.95 -0.63
CA ARG A 217 -0.06 -6.34 -0.32
C ARG A 217 -0.66 -6.78 1.02
N VAL A 218 -0.58 -5.92 2.02
CA VAL A 218 -1.08 -6.19 3.37
C VAL A 218 -2.61 -6.12 3.40
N ASN A 219 -3.20 -5.07 2.82
CA ASN A 219 -4.65 -4.87 2.80
C ASN A 219 -5.36 -5.97 2.02
N ARG A 220 -4.79 -6.51 0.93
CA ARG A 220 -5.39 -7.65 0.21
C ARG A 220 -5.54 -8.90 1.09
N ARG A 221 -4.56 -9.19 1.96
CA ARG A 221 -4.66 -10.31 2.91
C ARG A 221 -5.76 -10.08 3.94
N LEU A 222 -5.85 -8.86 4.47
CA LEU A 222 -6.90 -8.48 5.41
C LEU A 222 -8.29 -8.52 4.75
N LEU A 223 -8.38 -8.07 3.49
CA LEU A 223 -9.60 -8.05 2.71
C LEU A 223 -10.14 -9.46 2.49
N ASP A 224 -9.28 -10.41 2.09
CA ASP A 224 -9.68 -11.81 1.90
C ASP A 224 -10.22 -12.43 3.19
N ALA A 225 -9.59 -12.13 4.34
CA ALA A 225 -10.06 -12.58 5.64
C ALA A 225 -11.41 -11.96 6.02
N GLU A 226 -11.61 -10.67 5.74
CA GLU A 226 -12.85 -9.97 6.03
C GLU A 226 -14.01 -10.42 5.12
N ILE A 227 -13.74 -10.65 3.82
CA ILE A 227 -14.70 -11.26 2.90
C ILE A 227 -15.15 -12.61 3.45
N ALA A 228 -14.22 -13.49 3.84
CA ALA A 228 -14.56 -14.80 4.39
C ALA A 228 -15.40 -14.70 5.68
N ARG A 229 -15.11 -13.71 6.54
CA ARG A 229 -15.88 -13.44 7.76
C ARG A 229 -17.31 -13.01 7.43
N LEU A 230 -17.47 -12.06 6.49
CA LEU A 230 -18.77 -11.55 6.07
C LEU A 230 -19.60 -12.59 5.32
N GLU A 231 -18.99 -13.43 4.48
CA GLU A 231 -19.66 -14.56 3.81
C GLU A 231 -20.24 -15.55 4.82
N LYS A 232 -19.47 -15.87 5.88
CA LYS A 232 -19.97 -16.74 6.95
C LYS A 232 -21.14 -16.11 7.72
N LEU A 233 -21.11 -14.80 7.94
CA LEU A 233 -22.20 -14.07 8.59
C LEU A 233 -23.45 -14.01 7.69
N ALA A 234 -23.27 -13.99 6.36
CA ALA A 234 -24.36 -14.03 5.38
C ALA A 234 -25.18 -15.32 5.39
N ASP A 235 -24.54 -16.43 5.77
CA ASP A 235 -25.22 -17.72 5.93
C ASP A 235 -26.10 -17.79 7.20
N GLU A 236 -26.00 -16.80 8.10
CA GLU A 236 -26.81 -16.73 9.33
C GLU A 236 -28.12 -15.93 9.10
N GLU A 237 -29.22 -16.32 9.77
CA GLU A 237 -30.61 -15.88 9.51
C GLU A 237 -30.90 -14.37 9.78
N TRP A 238 -29.87 -13.56 10.05
CA TRP A 238 -29.95 -12.13 10.46
C TRP A 238 -29.06 -11.20 9.62
N PHE A 239 -28.83 -11.54 8.34
CA PHE A 239 -28.04 -10.71 7.42
C PHE A 239 -28.72 -9.37 7.10
N SER A 240 -28.03 -8.26 7.32
CA SER A 240 -28.52 -6.91 6.99
C SER A 240 -28.18 -6.51 5.55
N SER A 241 -28.98 -5.64 4.92
CA SER A 241 -28.69 -5.09 3.59
C SER A 241 -27.29 -4.44 3.53
N ASP A 242 -26.92 -3.73 4.58
CA ASP A 242 -25.67 -2.98 4.65
C ASP A 242 -24.47 -3.94 4.62
N THR A 243 -24.60 -5.10 5.25
CA THR A 243 -23.57 -6.15 5.20
C THR A 243 -23.46 -6.79 3.81
N GLU A 244 -24.57 -6.93 3.08
CA GLU A 244 -24.57 -7.42 1.69
C GLU A 244 -23.84 -6.45 0.76
N GLU A 245 -24.15 -5.17 0.89
CA GLU A 245 -23.55 -4.09 0.10
C GLU A 245 -22.05 -3.94 0.42
N GLN A 246 -21.67 -3.96 1.70
CA GLN A 246 -20.25 -3.99 2.09
C GLN A 246 -19.52 -5.21 1.52
N LEU A 247 -20.12 -6.40 1.60
CA LEU A 247 -19.50 -7.61 1.04
C LEU A 247 -19.32 -7.51 -0.48
N ALA A 248 -20.30 -6.96 -1.20
CA ALA A 248 -20.19 -6.71 -2.64
C ALA A 248 -19.05 -5.72 -2.94
N ALA A 249 -18.96 -4.61 -2.19
CA ALA A 249 -17.88 -3.65 -2.30
C ALA A 249 -16.49 -4.25 -2.04
N LEU A 250 -16.34 -5.07 -0.99
CA LEU A 250 -15.07 -5.76 -0.70
C LEU A 250 -14.65 -6.69 -1.85
N LYS A 251 -15.61 -7.45 -2.41
CA LYS A 251 -15.36 -8.32 -3.57
C LYS A 251 -14.97 -7.52 -4.80
N ALA A 252 -15.65 -6.40 -5.07
CA ALA A 252 -15.31 -5.50 -6.16
C ALA A 252 -13.90 -4.92 -6.01
N MET A 253 -13.49 -4.51 -4.80
CA MET A 253 -12.13 -4.04 -4.52
C MET A 253 -11.08 -5.14 -4.74
N ARG A 254 -11.36 -6.37 -4.30
CA ARG A 254 -10.45 -7.52 -4.51
C ARG A 254 -10.19 -7.73 -5.99
N ASP A 255 -11.25 -7.67 -6.78
CA ASP A 255 -11.25 -8.02 -8.21
C ASP A 255 -10.90 -6.82 -9.12
N ALA A 256 -10.77 -5.61 -8.57
CA ALA A 256 -10.44 -4.39 -9.31
C ALA A 256 -9.05 -4.44 -9.98
N GLY A 257 -8.98 -3.93 -11.22
CA GLY A 257 -7.75 -3.82 -12.02
C GLY A 257 -7.33 -5.10 -12.77
N GLY A 258 -8.24 -6.09 -12.89
CA GLY A 258 -7.98 -7.38 -13.56
C GLY A 258 -8.40 -7.48 -15.03
N ASP A 259 -9.01 -6.45 -15.62
CA ASP A 259 -9.69 -6.48 -16.94
C ASP A 259 -8.93 -5.78 -18.08
N GLY A 260 -7.63 -5.52 -17.90
CA GLY A 260 -6.78 -4.84 -18.89
C GLY A 260 -6.64 -3.33 -18.69
N GLY A 261 -7.34 -2.76 -17.70
CA GLY A 261 -7.08 -1.43 -17.16
C GLY A 261 -5.89 -1.40 -16.19
N PRO A 262 -5.59 -0.23 -15.59
CA PRO A 262 -4.53 -0.09 -14.60
C PRO A 262 -4.79 -0.96 -13.36
N ARG A 263 -3.73 -1.55 -12.81
CA ARG A 263 -3.79 -2.33 -11.57
C ARG A 263 -4.36 -1.47 -10.44
N ALA A 264 -5.27 -2.03 -9.65
CA ALA A 264 -5.76 -1.40 -8.43
C ALA A 264 -4.83 -1.67 -7.22
N TYR A 265 -4.68 -0.67 -6.37
CA TYR A 265 -3.95 -0.71 -5.10
C TYR A 265 -4.90 -0.35 -3.97
N ILE A 266 -5.05 -1.26 -3.00
CA ILE A 266 -5.93 -1.06 -1.85
C ILE A 266 -5.12 -0.41 -0.73
N LEU A 267 -5.29 0.89 -0.52
CA LEU A 267 -4.50 1.67 0.44
C LEU A 267 -5.15 1.73 1.82
N LEU A 268 -6.47 1.55 1.92
CA LEU A 268 -7.19 1.44 3.18
C LEU A 268 -8.55 0.78 2.92
N PHE A 269 -9.02 -0.04 3.86
CA PHE A 269 -10.44 -0.34 3.98
C PHE A 269 -10.80 -0.57 5.46
N ASP A 270 -12.06 -0.32 5.79
CA ASP A 270 -12.66 -0.59 7.10
C ASP A 270 -14.16 -0.87 6.92
N THR A 271 -14.71 -1.84 7.64
CA THR A 271 -16.13 -2.22 7.58
C THR A 271 -16.94 -1.65 8.75
N GLU A 272 -16.31 -0.93 9.69
CA GLU A 272 -17.00 -0.28 10.81
C GLU A 272 -17.86 0.91 10.36
N GLY A 273 -19.09 0.99 10.87
CA GLY A 273 -20.05 2.05 10.52
C GLY A 273 -20.40 2.01 9.03
N ASP A 274 -20.40 3.19 8.38
CA ASP A 274 -20.55 3.32 6.93
C ASP A 274 -19.36 2.73 6.16
N GLY A 275 -18.33 2.29 6.86
CA GLY A 275 -17.08 1.79 6.32
C GLY A 275 -16.19 2.90 5.77
N ARG A 276 -15.00 2.52 5.32
CA ARG A 276 -13.99 3.38 4.71
C ARG A 276 -13.29 2.64 3.59
N ALA A 277 -12.82 3.36 2.58
CA ALA A 277 -11.95 2.78 1.57
C ALA A 277 -11.11 3.83 0.85
N ILE A 278 -9.85 3.49 0.60
CA ILE A 278 -8.96 4.23 -0.28
C ILE A 278 -8.40 3.25 -1.30
N VAL A 279 -8.72 3.49 -2.58
CA VAL A 279 -8.29 2.61 -3.69
C VAL A 279 -7.70 3.46 -4.81
N SER A 280 -6.51 3.10 -5.26
CA SER A 280 -5.83 3.73 -6.40
C SER A 280 -5.87 2.83 -7.61
N PHE A 281 -6.25 3.36 -8.76
CA PHE A 281 -6.04 2.76 -10.07
C PHE A 281 -4.72 3.30 -10.64
N GLY A 282 -3.70 2.45 -10.72
CA GLY A 282 -2.31 2.85 -10.97
C GLY A 282 -1.53 3.04 -9.67
N ASN A 283 -0.20 2.93 -9.74
CA ASN A 283 0.67 3.10 -8.58
C ASN A 283 0.96 4.59 -8.34
N PRO A 284 0.43 5.21 -7.26
CA PRO A 284 0.62 6.63 -7.03
C PRO A 284 2.07 6.99 -6.68
N ASP A 285 2.87 6.04 -6.17
CA ASP A 285 4.27 6.27 -5.81
C ASP A 285 5.19 6.41 -7.04
N THR A 286 4.72 6.08 -8.23
CA THR A 286 5.55 6.09 -9.45
C THR A 286 4.88 6.82 -10.62
N ALA A 287 3.66 7.30 -10.44
CA ALA A 287 2.90 7.93 -11.51
C ALA A 287 3.36 9.38 -11.73
N ASP A 288 3.37 9.81 -12.99
CA ASP A 288 3.71 11.20 -13.34
C ASP A 288 2.60 12.18 -12.88
N ASN A 289 1.36 11.73 -12.89
CA ASN A 289 0.19 12.47 -12.39
C ASN A 289 -0.57 11.63 -11.36
N VAL A 290 -0.99 12.24 -10.25
CA VAL A 290 -1.82 11.59 -9.23
C VAL A 290 -3.07 12.41 -9.00
N VAL A 291 -4.26 11.82 -9.17
CA VAL A 291 -5.53 12.46 -8.80
C VAL A 291 -6.10 11.80 -7.56
N THR A 292 -6.35 12.58 -6.51
CA THR A 292 -7.12 12.15 -5.33
C THR A 292 -8.52 12.72 -5.41
N TYR A 293 -9.49 11.89 -5.73
CA TYR A 293 -10.90 12.27 -5.75
C TYR A 293 -11.56 11.98 -4.40
N VAL A 294 -12.21 13.00 -3.83
CA VAL A 294 -12.91 12.98 -2.54
C VAL A 294 -14.43 12.95 -2.80
N PRO A 295 -15.14 11.89 -2.40
CA PRO A 295 -16.58 11.75 -2.61
C PRO A 295 -17.39 12.65 -1.68
N GLY A 296 -18.70 12.69 -1.92
CA GLY A 296 -19.65 13.61 -1.27
C GLY A 296 -20.40 13.01 -0.08
N MET A 297 -21.52 13.65 0.25
CA MET A 297 -22.45 13.22 1.31
C MET A 297 -23.13 11.88 1.01
N ASN A 298 -23.59 11.19 2.05
CA ASN A 298 -24.14 9.83 2.03
C ASN A 298 -23.24 8.78 1.37
N THR A 299 -21.94 9.04 1.24
CA THR A 299 -21.01 8.00 0.75
C THR A 299 -20.81 6.97 1.86
N ALA A 300 -21.01 5.71 1.52
CA ALA A 300 -20.65 4.56 2.32
C ALA A 300 -19.78 3.58 1.51
N LEU A 301 -19.17 2.62 2.19
CA LEU A 301 -18.41 1.54 1.57
C LEU A 301 -19.27 0.73 0.58
N GLY A 302 -20.58 0.59 0.85
CA GLY A 302 -21.52 -0.07 -0.05
C GLY A 302 -21.60 0.57 -1.45
N ASP A 303 -21.29 1.86 -1.58
CA ASP A 303 -21.34 2.60 -2.85
C ASP A 303 -20.09 2.42 -3.74
N PHE A 304 -19.15 1.56 -3.33
CA PHE A 304 -17.91 1.35 -4.09
C PHE A 304 -18.08 0.42 -5.30
N ASP A 305 -19.02 -0.53 -5.25
CA ASP A 305 -19.30 -1.47 -6.34
C ASP A 305 -20.29 -0.90 -7.36
N GLY A 306 -20.33 -1.52 -8.55
CA GLY A 306 -21.34 -1.30 -9.57
C GLY A 306 -21.04 -0.15 -10.54
N PRO A 307 -21.85 -0.04 -11.61
CA PRO A 307 -21.80 1.11 -12.52
C PRO A 307 -22.04 2.42 -11.76
N ASP A 308 -21.27 3.45 -12.09
CA ASP A 308 -21.28 4.76 -11.40
C ASP A 308 -20.84 4.74 -9.92
N GLY A 309 -20.46 3.56 -9.40
CA GLY A 309 -19.86 3.37 -8.08
C GLY A 309 -18.49 4.01 -7.96
N HIS A 310 -17.99 4.15 -6.74
CA HIS A 310 -16.78 4.94 -6.50
C HIS A 310 -15.50 4.34 -7.11
N LEU A 311 -15.42 3.01 -7.22
CA LEU A 311 -14.34 2.35 -7.96
C LEU A 311 -14.41 2.66 -9.46
N ASP A 312 -15.61 2.66 -10.04
CA ASP A 312 -15.81 2.92 -11.47
C ASP A 312 -15.41 4.36 -11.83
N ARG A 313 -15.76 5.34 -10.99
CA ARG A 313 -15.38 6.75 -11.18
C ARG A 313 -13.87 6.95 -11.16
N ALA A 314 -13.18 6.35 -10.20
CA ALA A 314 -11.72 6.43 -10.11
C ALA A 314 -11.05 5.73 -11.30
N ARG A 315 -11.57 4.57 -11.73
CA ARG A 315 -11.11 3.87 -12.93
C ARG A 315 -11.28 4.71 -14.19
N ILE A 316 -12.46 5.31 -14.40
CA ILE A 316 -12.75 6.18 -15.55
C ILE A 316 -11.74 7.32 -15.63
N LEU A 317 -11.44 7.98 -14.50
CA LEU A 317 -10.41 9.03 -14.47
C LEU A 317 -9.04 8.53 -14.92
N ALA A 318 -8.61 7.34 -14.50
CA ALA A 318 -7.33 6.76 -14.91
C ALA A 318 -7.35 6.38 -16.41
N ASP A 319 -8.38 5.67 -16.86
CA ASP A 319 -8.49 5.18 -18.24
C ASP A 319 -8.56 6.35 -19.23
N GLN A 320 -9.40 7.35 -18.97
CA GLN A 320 -9.51 8.51 -19.85
C GLN A 320 -8.24 9.35 -19.85
N SER A 321 -7.50 9.39 -18.74
CA SER A 321 -6.18 10.04 -18.71
C SER A 321 -5.17 9.32 -19.58
N ALA A 322 -5.13 7.99 -19.55
CA ALA A 322 -4.28 7.20 -20.43
C ALA A 322 -4.67 7.34 -21.93
N GLU A 323 -5.96 7.54 -22.23
CA GLU A 323 -6.44 7.80 -23.60
C GLU A 323 -5.97 9.18 -24.13
N VAL A 324 -5.97 10.20 -23.26
CA VAL A 324 -5.55 11.57 -23.62
C VAL A 324 -4.03 11.69 -23.65
N ASP A 325 -3.34 11.05 -22.72
CA ASP A 325 -1.89 11.05 -22.60
C ASP A 325 -1.35 9.61 -22.57
N GLY A 326 -0.96 9.13 -23.75
CA GLY A 326 -0.34 7.81 -23.89
C GLY A 326 1.13 7.76 -23.50
N LYS A 327 1.69 8.80 -22.87
CA LYS A 327 3.09 8.86 -22.44
C LYS A 327 3.24 8.92 -20.93
N ASP A 328 2.65 9.94 -20.31
CA ASP A 328 2.79 10.16 -18.87
C ASP A 328 1.73 9.30 -18.15
N THR A 329 2.13 8.65 -17.08
CA THR A 329 1.28 7.74 -16.31
C THR A 329 0.40 8.51 -15.33
N THR A 330 -0.86 8.08 -15.17
CA THR A 330 -1.79 8.70 -14.21
C THR A 330 -2.30 7.66 -13.23
N ALA A 331 -2.14 7.91 -11.93
CA ALA A 331 -2.80 7.17 -10.86
C ALA A 331 -4.05 7.93 -10.40
N SER A 332 -5.17 7.22 -10.24
CA SER A 332 -6.45 7.78 -9.82
C SER A 332 -6.96 7.13 -8.56
N ILE A 333 -7.05 7.92 -7.49
CA ILE A 333 -7.39 7.50 -6.14
C ILE A 333 -8.81 7.95 -5.83
N VAL A 334 -9.65 7.03 -5.37
CA VAL A 334 -10.80 7.38 -4.52
C VAL A 334 -10.32 7.42 -3.07
N TRP A 335 -10.52 8.54 -2.38
CA TRP A 335 -10.18 8.70 -0.97
C TRP A 335 -11.44 8.88 -0.13
N PHE A 336 -11.81 7.85 0.64
CA PHE A 336 -12.93 7.88 1.59
C PHE A 336 -12.46 7.41 2.97
N ASP A 337 -11.84 8.31 3.72
CA ASP A 337 -11.43 8.11 5.12
C ASP A 337 -12.06 9.14 6.10
N TYR A 338 -13.31 9.54 5.84
CA TYR A 338 -14.06 10.48 6.68
C TYR A 338 -15.50 10.03 6.86
N ASP A 339 -16.16 10.54 7.91
CA ASP A 339 -17.59 10.34 8.13
C ASP A 339 -18.38 11.28 7.21
N ALA A 340 -18.77 10.80 6.03
CA ALA A 340 -19.56 11.57 5.09
C ALA A 340 -20.88 11.99 5.75
N PRO A 341 -21.28 13.27 5.68
CA PRO A 341 -22.51 13.70 6.32
C PRO A 341 -23.72 13.11 5.60
N GLU A 342 -24.80 12.92 6.34
CA GLU A 342 -26.12 12.68 5.76
C GLU A 342 -26.71 13.98 5.19
N TRP A 343 -27.72 13.89 4.32
CA TRP A 343 -28.40 15.05 3.72
C TRP A 343 -28.73 16.20 4.70
N GLY A 344 -29.20 15.88 5.90
CA GLY A 344 -29.57 16.88 6.91
C GLY A 344 -28.37 17.51 7.62
N GLU A 345 -27.23 16.84 7.61
CA GLU A 345 -25.98 17.22 8.26
C GLU A 345 -25.05 17.97 7.32
N ALA A 346 -25.19 17.76 6.01
CA ALA A 346 -24.41 18.38 4.95
C ALA A 346 -24.51 19.92 4.92
N VAL A 347 -25.42 20.53 5.70
CA VAL A 347 -25.47 21.98 5.94
C VAL A 347 -24.36 22.48 6.87
N SER A 348 -23.63 21.59 7.55
CA SER A 348 -22.55 21.87 8.49
C SER A 348 -21.18 21.48 7.90
N GLN A 349 -20.11 22.14 8.34
CA GLN A 349 -18.72 21.76 8.00
C GLN A 349 -18.15 20.67 8.93
N TYR A 350 -18.89 20.22 9.95
CA TYR A 350 -18.39 19.32 10.98
C TYR A 350 -17.69 18.06 10.44
N SER A 351 -18.30 17.34 9.49
CA SER A 351 -17.69 16.17 8.86
C SER A 351 -16.38 16.50 8.13
N ALA A 352 -16.31 17.68 7.51
CA ALA A 352 -15.09 18.18 6.87
C ALA A 352 -14.01 18.52 7.91
N GLU A 353 -14.37 19.19 9.00
CA GLU A 353 -13.46 19.56 10.09
C GLU A 353 -12.84 18.30 10.73
N GLU A 354 -13.65 17.29 11.07
CA GLU A 354 -13.16 16.04 11.70
C GLU A 354 -12.27 15.20 10.79
N GLY A 355 -12.52 15.20 9.48
CA GLY A 355 -11.73 14.41 8.52
C GLY A 355 -10.54 15.16 7.90
N SER A 356 -10.43 16.47 8.11
CA SER A 356 -9.50 17.33 7.39
C SER A 356 -8.02 16.97 7.60
N GLU A 357 -7.62 16.72 8.85
CA GLU A 357 -6.25 16.31 9.18
C GLU A 357 -5.85 14.99 8.47
N LYS A 358 -6.79 14.07 8.27
CA LYS A 358 -6.52 12.81 7.57
C LYS A 358 -6.26 13.03 6.08
N LEU A 359 -7.04 13.90 5.42
CA LEU A 359 -6.81 14.21 4.01
C LEU A 359 -5.46 14.93 3.82
N HIS A 360 -5.13 15.86 4.73
CA HIS A 360 -3.80 16.50 4.76
C HIS A 360 -2.69 15.46 4.86
N ASN A 361 -2.74 14.60 5.88
CA ASN A 361 -1.74 13.54 6.08
C ASN A 361 -1.66 12.57 4.91
N PHE A 362 -2.77 12.25 4.27
CA PHE A 362 -2.79 11.40 3.08
C PHE A 362 -2.03 12.04 1.91
N GLN A 363 -2.26 13.33 1.61
CA GLN A 363 -1.54 14.03 0.54
C GLN A 363 -0.03 14.13 0.83
N GLU A 364 0.35 14.46 2.06
CA GLU A 364 1.76 14.43 2.51
C GLU A 364 2.37 13.03 2.32
N GLY A 365 1.60 11.98 2.66
CA GLY A 365 2.01 10.60 2.50
C GLY A 365 2.36 10.25 1.06
N LEU A 366 1.56 10.71 0.08
CA LEU A 366 1.83 10.51 -1.34
C LEU A 366 3.15 11.15 -1.77
N ARG A 367 3.49 12.33 -1.24
CA ARG A 367 4.79 12.98 -1.53
C ARG A 367 5.97 12.23 -0.92
N VAL A 368 5.79 11.73 0.30
CA VAL A 368 6.82 11.01 1.06
C VAL A 368 7.21 9.69 0.39
N THR A 369 6.24 8.99 -0.21
CA THR A 369 6.43 7.69 -0.85
C THR A 369 6.79 7.78 -2.33
N HIS A 370 6.61 8.95 -2.96
CA HIS A 370 6.88 9.14 -4.38
C HIS A 370 8.34 8.82 -4.76
N GLU A 371 8.49 8.11 -5.87
CA GLU A 371 9.76 7.68 -6.45
C GLU A 371 9.98 8.36 -7.82
N GLY A 372 11.16 8.95 -8.00
CA GLY A 372 11.55 9.58 -9.25
C GLY A 372 11.30 11.10 -9.28
N PRO A 373 11.14 11.71 -10.47
CA PRO A 373 10.82 13.12 -10.60
C PRO A 373 9.49 13.45 -9.92
N GLU A 374 9.35 14.66 -9.35
CA GLU A 374 8.10 15.09 -8.69
C GLU A 374 6.87 14.86 -9.59
N SER A 375 5.86 14.21 -9.02
CA SER A 375 4.55 14.04 -9.64
C SER A 375 3.73 15.32 -9.61
N THR A 376 2.84 15.48 -10.58
CA THR A 376 1.78 16.50 -10.50
C THR A 376 0.59 15.91 -9.76
N ASN A 377 0.34 16.38 -8.54
CA ASN A 377 -0.77 15.95 -7.71
C ASN A 377 -1.97 16.88 -7.93
N THR A 378 -3.17 16.29 -8.02
CA THR A 378 -4.42 17.03 -8.11
C THR A 378 -5.43 16.47 -7.13
N VAL A 379 -6.08 17.34 -6.35
CA VAL A 379 -7.20 16.93 -5.49
C VAL A 379 -8.52 17.33 -6.13
N LEU A 380 -9.43 16.38 -6.32
CA LEU A 380 -10.75 16.59 -6.90
C LEU A 380 -11.83 16.44 -5.82
N GLY A 381 -12.47 17.54 -5.44
CA GLY A 381 -13.61 17.51 -4.51
C GLY A 381 -14.93 17.40 -5.27
N TYR A 382 -15.69 16.33 -5.03
CA TYR A 382 -17.04 16.15 -5.60
C TYR A 382 -18.11 16.41 -4.55
N SER A 383 -19.10 17.27 -4.86
CA SER A 383 -20.19 17.58 -3.93
C SER A 383 -19.66 18.04 -2.57
N TYR A 384 -20.13 17.50 -1.45
CA TYR A 384 -19.59 17.79 -0.11
C TYR A 384 -18.07 17.54 0.02
N GLY A 385 -17.50 16.66 -0.81
CA GLY A 385 -16.04 16.47 -0.88
C GLY A 385 -15.28 17.75 -1.23
N SER A 386 -15.91 18.71 -1.92
CA SER A 386 -15.32 20.04 -2.13
C SER A 386 -15.19 20.86 -0.84
N THR A 387 -16.15 20.73 0.08
CA THR A 387 -16.06 21.30 1.44
C THR A 387 -14.93 20.65 2.22
N MET A 388 -14.82 19.31 2.19
CA MET A 388 -13.72 18.57 2.82
C MET A 388 -12.35 19.07 2.34
N VAL A 389 -12.17 19.17 1.02
CA VAL A 389 -10.92 19.64 0.40
C VAL A 389 -10.59 21.07 0.83
N GLY A 390 -11.56 21.98 0.78
CA GLY A 390 -11.30 23.38 1.11
C GLY A 390 -11.09 23.63 2.62
N VAL A 391 -11.82 22.93 3.49
CA VAL A 391 -11.58 22.97 4.95
C VAL A 391 -10.20 22.43 5.28
N THR A 392 -9.78 21.32 4.64
CA THR A 392 -8.42 20.78 4.78
C THR A 392 -7.36 21.81 4.40
N ALA A 393 -7.48 22.38 3.21
CA ALA A 393 -6.55 23.41 2.73
C ALA A 393 -6.54 24.66 3.63
N ARG A 394 -7.68 25.05 4.21
CA ARG A 394 -7.77 26.20 5.12
C ARG A 394 -7.07 25.93 6.46
N GLU A 395 -7.33 24.77 7.06
CA GLU A 395 -6.94 24.49 8.45
C GLU A 395 -5.53 23.93 8.56
N HIS A 396 -5.22 22.92 7.74
CA HIS A 396 -3.97 22.17 7.77
C HIS A 396 -3.06 22.51 6.58
N GLY A 397 -3.67 22.95 5.48
CA GLY A 397 -3.02 23.02 4.17
C GLY A 397 -3.09 21.66 3.46
N LEU A 398 -2.84 21.66 2.16
CA LEU A 398 -3.08 20.50 1.29
C LEU A 398 -1.97 20.41 0.26
N ASP A 399 -1.07 19.43 0.36
CA ASP A 399 0.05 19.30 -0.59
C ASP A 399 -0.42 18.81 -1.96
N THR A 400 -0.74 19.76 -2.84
CA THR A 400 -1.26 19.45 -4.18
C THR A 400 -0.98 20.56 -5.18
N ASP A 401 -0.70 20.21 -6.43
CA ASP A 401 -0.39 21.21 -7.46
C ASP A 401 -1.66 21.86 -8.02
N LYS A 402 -2.79 21.15 -7.99
CA LYS A 402 -4.06 21.59 -8.57
C LYS A 402 -5.25 21.11 -7.76
N VAL A 403 -6.35 21.85 -7.83
CA VAL A 403 -7.63 21.47 -7.23
C VAL A 403 -8.74 21.58 -8.26
N ILE A 404 -9.61 20.57 -8.32
CA ILE A 404 -10.79 20.54 -9.19
C ILE A 404 -12.04 20.36 -8.33
N PHE A 405 -13.07 21.18 -8.57
CA PHE A 405 -14.36 21.03 -7.90
C PHE A 405 -15.47 20.65 -8.87
N PHE A 406 -16.13 19.53 -8.60
CA PHE A 406 -17.31 19.06 -9.33
C PHE A 406 -18.56 19.28 -8.49
N GLY A 407 -19.51 20.09 -8.99
CA GLY A 407 -20.80 20.32 -8.33
C GLY A 407 -20.63 20.71 -6.86
N SER A 408 -19.92 21.80 -6.59
CA SER A 408 -19.56 22.18 -5.21
C SER A 408 -20.67 23.00 -4.53
N PRO A 409 -21.12 22.63 -3.31
CA PRO A 409 -21.95 23.51 -2.48
C PRO A 409 -21.16 24.67 -1.84
N GLY A 410 -19.83 24.64 -1.91
CA GLY A 410 -18.89 25.56 -1.27
C GLY A 410 -17.61 24.82 -0.83
N THR A 411 -16.58 25.58 -0.42
CA THR A 411 -15.27 25.03 -0.02
C THR A 411 -14.89 25.36 1.42
N GLY A 412 -15.76 26.06 2.15
CA GLY A 412 -15.47 26.57 3.48
C GLY A 412 -14.67 27.87 3.51
N VAL A 413 -14.35 28.46 2.34
CA VAL A 413 -13.78 29.79 2.19
C VAL A 413 -14.55 30.61 1.15
N ASP A 414 -14.42 31.93 1.21
CA ASP A 414 -15.09 32.84 0.28
C ASP A 414 -14.27 33.13 -0.99
N VAL A 415 -12.94 33.01 -0.91
CA VAL A 415 -12.02 33.23 -2.04
C VAL A 415 -10.96 32.15 -2.10
N ALA A 416 -10.58 31.73 -3.31
CA ALA A 416 -9.59 30.68 -3.54
C ALA A 416 -8.25 30.99 -2.87
N THR A 417 -7.82 32.25 -2.82
CA THR A 417 -6.54 32.64 -2.21
C THR A 417 -6.44 32.37 -0.70
N ASP A 418 -7.55 31.96 -0.06
CA ASP A 418 -7.59 31.52 1.34
C ASP A 418 -7.36 30.00 1.50
N LEU A 419 -7.35 29.23 0.40
CA LEU A 419 -6.92 27.83 0.39
C LEU A 419 -5.39 27.79 0.44
N LYS A 420 -4.78 26.96 1.29
CA LYS A 420 -3.32 26.73 1.31
C LYS A 420 -3.06 25.40 0.59
N ILE A 421 -2.45 25.46 -0.59
CA ILE A 421 -2.32 24.29 -1.49
C ILE A 421 -0.88 23.80 -1.67
N ASP A 422 0.08 24.31 -0.93
CA ASP A 422 1.50 23.89 -0.96
C ASP A 422 1.91 23.13 0.30
N GLY A 423 1.03 22.26 0.83
CA GLY A 423 1.30 21.46 2.02
C GLY A 423 1.17 22.31 3.29
N ASP A 424 2.30 22.83 3.81
CA ASP A 424 2.40 23.63 5.04
C ASP A 424 2.84 25.10 4.82
N GLY A 425 3.05 25.49 3.55
CA GLY A 425 3.59 26.79 3.15
C GLY A 425 2.59 27.95 3.07
N ASP A 426 3.11 29.15 2.75
CA ASP A 426 2.33 30.36 2.49
C ASP A 426 1.86 30.46 1.02
N GLY A 427 1.95 29.35 0.28
CA GLY A 427 1.54 29.22 -1.11
C GLY A 427 0.06 29.45 -1.26
N LYS A 428 -0.25 30.65 -1.74
CA LYS A 428 -1.59 31.00 -2.16
C LYS A 428 -1.80 30.45 -3.56
N PRO A 429 -2.94 29.80 -3.83
CA PRO A 429 -3.31 29.45 -5.18
C PRO A 429 -3.38 30.72 -6.03
N ASP A 430 -2.95 30.59 -7.27
CA ASP A 430 -3.27 31.55 -8.31
C ASP A 430 -4.39 31.00 -9.20
N ASP A 431 -4.75 31.74 -10.24
CA ASP A 431 -5.82 31.35 -11.14
C ASP A 431 -5.46 30.12 -12.01
N HIS A 432 -4.24 29.57 -11.91
CA HIS A 432 -3.79 28.38 -12.64
C HIS A 432 -3.90 27.09 -11.84
N THR A 433 -4.25 27.15 -10.55
CA THR A 433 -4.27 25.95 -9.68
C THR A 433 -5.69 25.52 -9.30
N ILE A 434 -6.70 26.39 -9.39
CA ILE A 434 -8.07 26.09 -8.95
C ILE A 434 -9.05 26.05 -10.13
N TYR A 435 -9.77 24.95 -10.28
CA TYR A 435 -10.73 24.71 -11.36
C TYR A 435 -12.08 24.24 -10.84
N SER A 436 -13.17 24.56 -11.55
CA SER A 436 -14.52 24.21 -11.12
C SER A 436 -15.48 23.95 -12.29
N THR A 437 -16.48 23.09 -12.06
CA THR A 437 -17.59 22.92 -12.99
C THR A 437 -18.90 22.60 -12.26
N GLU A 438 -20.00 23.06 -12.82
CA GLU A 438 -21.36 22.70 -12.41
C GLU A 438 -22.17 22.35 -13.68
N ALA A 439 -22.98 21.29 -13.62
CA ALA A 439 -23.91 20.95 -14.70
C ALA A 439 -25.13 21.87 -14.62
N SER A 440 -25.61 22.40 -15.74
CA SER A 440 -26.68 23.40 -15.74
C SER A 440 -28.04 22.90 -15.20
N ASN A 441 -28.22 21.59 -15.08
CA ASN A 441 -29.38 20.93 -14.49
C ASN A 441 -29.05 20.19 -13.19
N ASP A 442 -27.93 20.51 -12.55
CA ASP A 442 -27.60 20.02 -11.22
C ASP A 442 -28.46 20.75 -10.16
N THR A 443 -29.58 20.13 -9.79
CA THR A 443 -30.50 20.70 -8.80
C THR A 443 -30.10 20.40 -7.36
N TRP A 444 -29.04 19.63 -7.13
CA TRP A 444 -28.61 19.19 -5.81
C TRP A 444 -27.71 20.26 -5.16
N ILE A 445 -27.11 21.12 -5.98
CA ILE A 445 -26.32 22.26 -5.52
C ILE A 445 -27.25 23.38 -5.09
N THR A 446 -27.58 23.35 -3.81
CA THR A 446 -28.38 24.37 -3.16
C THR A 446 -27.49 25.27 -2.31
N ARG A 447 -27.79 26.57 -2.28
CA ARG A 447 -27.03 27.57 -1.51
C ARG A 447 -27.41 27.41 -0.03
N TYR A 448 -26.84 26.42 0.65
CA TYR A 448 -27.08 26.19 2.07
C TYR A 448 -25.79 26.24 2.86
N GLY A 449 -25.88 26.86 4.04
CA GLY A 449 -24.90 26.69 5.10
C GLY A 449 -23.67 27.60 5.02
N PRO A 450 -22.75 27.46 5.99
CA PRO A 450 -21.58 28.29 6.15
C PRO A 450 -20.43 27.91 5.18
N HIS A 451 -20.70 27.26 4.04
CA HIS A 451 -19.69 26.67 3.15
C HIS A 451 -18.92 27.69 2.27
N GLY A 452 -19.12 28.98 2.51
CA GLY A 452 -18.48 30.05 1.72
C GLY A 452 -19.09 30.25 0.34
N ASN A 453 -18.36 30.94 -0.54
CA ASN A 453 -18.77 31.20 -1.91
C ASN A 453 -18.67 29.95 -2.80
N ARG A 454 -19.47 29.93 -3.87
CA ARG A 454 -19.44 28.85 -4.86
C ARG A 454 -18.19 28.96 -5.73
N PRO A 455 -17.41 27.88 -5.92
CA PRO A 455 -16.25 27.91 -6.80
C PRO A 455 -16.60 28.02 -8.29
N PHE A 456 -17.81 27.61 -8.69
CA PHE A 456 -18.27 27.72 -10.07
C PHE A 456 -18.74 29.14 -10.36
N ASP A 457 -17.97 29.84 -11.19
CA ASP A 457 -18.20 31.22 -11.62
C ASP A 457 -18.16 31.25 -13.17
N PRO A 458 -19.28 30.93 -13.84
CA PRO A 458 -19.33 30.88 -15.30
C PRO A 458 -19.25 32.26 -15.96
N ASP A 459 -19.59 33.32 -15.23
CA ASP A 459 -19.60 34.71 -15.72
C ASP A 459 -18.24 35.41 -15.51
N GLY A 460 -17.37 34.82 -14.65
CA GLY A 460 -16.01 35.28 -14.41
C GLY A 460 -15.97 36.63 -13.69
N ASP A 461 -16.97 36.90 -12.84
CA ASP A 461 -17.01 38.13 -12.04
C ASP A 461 -15.97 38.15 -10.91
N GLY A 462 -15.38 36.99 -10.60
CA GLY A 462 -14.21 36.85 -9.75
C GLY A 462 -14.54 36.72 -8.26
N ASP A 463 -15.79 36.42 -7.90
CA ASP A 463 -16.23 36.38 -6.50
C ASP A 463 -15.52 35.31 -5.66
N PHE A 464 -15.12 34.18 -6.27
CA PHE A 464 -14.28 33.15 -5.62
C PHE A 464 -12.82 33.20 -6.08
N GLY A 465 -12.57 33.38 -7.38
CA GLY A 465 -11.23 33.29 -7.99
C GLY A 465 -10.88 31.85 -8.36
N GLY A 466 -10.63 31.58 -9.64
CA GLY A 466 -10.42 30.24 -10.19
C GLY A 466 -10.93 30.15 -11.63
N LYS A 467 -10.79 28.99 -12.27
CA LYS A 467 -11.19 28.77 -13.66
C LYS A 467 -12.36 27.80 -13.78
N SER A 468 -13.49 28.28 -14.26
CA SER A 468 -14.63 27.42 -14.56
C SER A 468 -14.54 26.79 -15.94
N PHE A 469 -15.04 25.55 -16.07
CA PHE A 469 -15.16 24.82 -17.34
C PHE A 469 -16.54 24.23 -17.56
N THR A 470 -16.76 23.75 -18.77
CA THR A 470 -18.05 23.21 -19.20
C THR A 470 -18.28 21.81 -18.64
N SER A 471 -19.50 21.55 -18.15
CA SER A 471 -20.04 20.22 -17.94
C SER A 471 -21.24 19.97 -18.88
N ARG A 472 -21.54 18.69 -19.11
CA ARG A 472 -22.78 18.27 -19.77
C ARG A 472 -23.96 18.37 -18.78
N PRO A 473 -25.18 18.67 -19.23
CA PRO A 473 -26.36 18.71 -18.37
C PRO A 473 -26.87 17.29 -18.02
N GLU A 474 -26.07 16.51 -17.28
CA GLU A 474 -26.42 15.15 -16.83
C GLU A 474 -26.68 15.08 -15.30
N GLY A 475 -27.04 16.22 -14.70
CA GLY A 475 -27.32 16.31 -13.27
C GLY A 475 -26.11 16.08 -12.38
N HIS A 476 -26.36 15.87 -11.08
CA HIS A 476 -25.32 15.85 -10.05
C HIS A 476 -24.34 14.66 -10.18
N THR A 477 -24.82 13.49 -10.59
CA THR A 477 -23.97 12.30 -10.71
C THR A 477 -23.27 12.20 -12.06
N GLY A 478 -23.67 13.02 -13.04
CA GLY A 478 -23.23 12.92 -14.42
C GLY A 478 -21.79 13.36 -14.71
N TYR A 479 -21.08 13.99 -13.76
CA TYR A 479 -19.73 14.52 -13.99
C TYR A 479 -18.69 13.43 -14.34
N PHE A 480 -18.89 12.21 -13.86
CA PHE A 480 -17.98 11.08 -14.06
C PHE A 480 -18.37 10.17 -15.22
N LEU A 481 -19.50 10.43 -15.90
CA LEU A 481 -19.89 9.63 -17.06
C LEU A 481 -18.76 9.69 -18.12
N PRO A 482 -18.32 8.54 -18.66
CA PRO A 482 -17.16 8.50 -19.53
C PRO A 482 -17.38 9.33 -20.78
N SER A 483 -16.39 10.14 -21.15
CA SER A 483 -16.45 10.91 -22.39
C SER A 483 -16.33 10.01 -23.61
N GLN A 484 -17.17 10.22 -24.63
CA GLN A 484 -17.13 9.46 -25.88
C GLN A 484 -16.77 10.39 -27.04
N MET A 485 -16.05 9.88 -28.05
CA MET A 485 -15.57 10.69 -29.19
C MET A 485 -16.66 11.52 -29.89
N ASN A 486 -17.87 10.96 -30.00
CA ASN A 486 -19.01 11.61 -30.66
C ASN A 486 -20.00 12.26 -29.69
N ASP A 487 -19.75 12.14 -28.37
CA ASP A 487 -20.63 12.64 -27.33
C ASP A 487 -19.79 12.98 -26.08
N PRO A 488 -18.94 14.01 -26.15
CA PRO A 488 -17.97 14.27 -25.11
C PRO A 488 -18.66 14.77 -23.84
N ASN A 489 -18.31 14.17 -22.70
CA ASN A 489 -18.68 14.73 -21.41
C ASN A 489 -17.67 15.81 -21.02
N GLY A 490 -18.11 17.08 -21.03
CA GLY A 490 -17.24 18.23 -20.75
C GLY A 490 -16.55 18.16 -19.39
N ALA A 491 -17.20 17.61 -18.37
CA ALA A 491 -16.63 17.58 -17.02
C ALA A 491 -15.37 16.70 -16.96
N ILE A 492 -15.51 15.41 -17.26
CA ILE A 492 -14.39 14.47 -17.25
C ILE A 492 -13.35 14.79 -18.32
N THR A 493 -13.76 15.26 -19.51
CA THR A 493 -12.83 15.64 -20.59
C THR A 493 -11.92 16.78 -20.15
N ASN A 494 -12.46 17.81 -19.51
CA ASN A 494 -11.67 18.94 -19.04
C ASN A 494 -10.83 18.57 -17.82
N ALA A 495 -11.37 17.78 -16.89
CA ALA A 495 -10.61 17.27 -15.75
C ALA A 495 -9.37 16.51 -16.22
N VAL A 496 -9.50 15.57 -17.15
CA VAL A 496 -8.36 14.81 -17.70
C VAL A 496 -7.31 15.71 -18.36
N LYS A 497 -7.73 16.74 -19.12
CA LYS A 497 -6.79 17.72 -19.69
C LYS A 497 -6.03 18.51 -18.62
N ILE A 498 -6.71 18.86 -17.53
CA ILE A 498 -6.09 19.54 -16.38
C ILE A 498 -5.10 18.60 -15.69
N LEU A 499 -5.49 17.34 -15.44
CA LEU A 499 -4.64 16.33 -14.81
C LEU A 499 -3.35 16.11 -15.61
N THR A 500 -3.49 15.75 -16.89
CA THR A 500 -2.37 15.40 -17.77
C THR A 500 -1.60 16.62 -18.34
N GLY A 501 -2.17 17.82 -18.19
CA GLY A 501 -1.67 19.03 -18.85
C GLY A 501 -1.74 18.98 -20.38
N LYS A 502 -2.44 18.01 -20.98
CA LYS A 502 -2.57 17.88 -22.44
C LYS A 502 -3.87 18.51 -22.93
N GLY A 503 -3.74 19.39 -23.91
CA GLY A 503 -4.88 20.07 -24.54
C GLY A 503 -5.33 21.31 -23.78
N THR A 504 -6.34 21.98 -24.32
CA THR A 504 -6.92 23.19 -23.73
C THR A 504 -8.31 22.90 -23.20
N MET A 505 -8.55 23.34 -21.97
CA MET A 505 -9.85 23.27 -21.31
C MET A 505 -10.87 24.13 -22.07
N THR A 506 -12.12 23.66 -22.16
CA THR A 506 -13.22 24.43 -22.74
C THR A 506 -13.93 25.21 -21.64
N THR A 507 -13.91 26.54 -21.72
CA THR A 507 -14.60 27.42 -20.77
C THR A 507 -16.10 27.54 -21.08
N PRO A 508 -16.95 27.90 -20.10
CA PRO A 508 -18.39 28.11 -20.34
C PRO A 508 -18.67 29.16 -21.41
N SER A 509 -17.84 30.22 -21.46
CA SER A 509 -17.95 31.29 -22.46
C SER A 509 -17.70 30.81 -23.90
N GLU A 510 -16.75 29.89 -24.10
CA GLU A 510 -16.43 29.32 -25.41
C GLU A 510 -17.52 28.37 -25.92
N ALA A 511 -18.17 27.63 -25.01
CA ALA A 511 -19.27 26.74 -25.38
C ALA A 511 -20.58 27.47 -25.71
N ASN A 512 -20.80 28.66 -25.12
CA ASN A 512 -22.02 29.43 -25.34
C ASN A 512 -21.96 30.38 -26.56
N GLY A 513 -20.78 30.60 -27.16
CA GLY A 513 -20.60 31.28 -28.44
C GLY A 513 -21.19 32.70 -28.54
N TYR A 514 -20.31 33.72 -28.50
CA TYR A 514 -20.57 34.99 -29.20
C TYR A 514 -20.24 34.87 -30.69
#